data_AF-A0A9J7F9N7-F1
#
_entry.id   AF-A0A9J7F9N7-F1
#
_cell.length_a   1.000
_cell.length_b   1.000
_cell.length_c   1.000
_cell.angle_alpha   90.00
_cell.angle_beta   90.00
_cell.angle_gamma   90.00
#
_symmetry.space_group_name_H-M   'P 1'
#
loop_
_entity.id
_entity.type
_entity.pdbx_description
1 polymer ?
#
loop_
_entity_poly.entity_id
_entity_poly.type
_entity_poly.pdbx_seq_one_letter_code
_entity_poly.pdbx_strand_id
1 'polypeptide(L)'
;MEVQREQKTQGSIWNGQKSFVETAPHTSSMKLTQFLLFLYLHLSSCKCISVSGLPQEDLVDQKCLLNKYTHRSCNKVFCQPWQKCVEGSCVCKLPYQCPKTGTPVCTTNGRKYPTYCHQKSFECLQPETKFSNNGTCTAEGNFNVSLHYGNTYAEGIVRVRLVDQDEKMFICKKSWSMTEANVACVHLGFQQGALVARKRFNVPGDLLINSTECLHVRCRGIETSLAECTFTRRRTSGYQGLADVVCYTRDADSPSNQSFQCVNGKHIPQERVCNGVNECGDQSDELCCKACQGNAFLCKSGVCIPNEYKCNGEVDCITGEDESGCKETRHPQIHDNLARSDQDQEGETEETEILTADMDIERQRIKSLLPKLSCGVKRNTHIRRKRVIGGKPAEVGDYPWQVAIKDGERITCGGIYIGGCWVLTAAHCVRPSRYRHYQVWTALLDWLNPNSQLRVQTVNRVIVHEKYDGTTYQNDIALIEMKKSSGKKECELSNSVPACVPWSPYLFQPNDKCIISGWGREKDNQKVYSLRWGEVKLIGNCSQFYPNRYYEKEMQCAGTDDGSIDACKGDSGGPLVCKDVNNVTYIWGIVSWGENCGKPEFPGVYTRVANYFEWISYHVGRPLISQHNV
;
A
#
# COMPACT_ATOMS: atom_id res chain seq x y z
N MET A 1 37.27 37.62 55.27
CA MET A 1 37.02 39.02 54.88
C MET A 1 35.55 39.09 54.47
N GLU A 2 34.56 39.04 55.37
CA GLU A 2 34.29 40.00 56.49
C GLU A 2 34.21 41.42 55.88
N VAL A 3 33.09 42.17 55.88
CA VAL A 3 32.14 42.56 56.95
C VAL A 3 30.92 43.22 56.24
N GLN A 4 29.70 42.68 56.33
CA GLN A 4 28.53 43.08 57.17
C GLN A 4 27.87 44.46 56.93
N ARG A 5 26.56 44.46 56.62
CA ARG A 5 25.40 44.78 57.53
C ARG A 5 24.09 44.79 56.72
N GLU A 6 23.12 43.91 57.01
CA GLU A 6 21.95 44.09 57.92
C GLU A 6 20.93 45.12 57.41
N GLN A 7 19.60 44.95 57.41
CA GLN A 7 18.66 43.95 57.94
C GLN A 7 17.25 44.30 57.37
N LYS A 8 16.37 43.28 57.20
CA LYS A 8 14.90 43.20 57.42
C LYS A 8 13.97 44.30 56.80
N THR A 9 12.79 44.00 56.23
CA THR A 9 11.59 43.40 56.87
C THR A 9 10.53 43.02 55.81
N GLN A 10 9.64 42.10 56.19
CA GLN A 10 8.52 41.51 55.42
C GLN A 10 7.32 42.46 55.17
N GLY A 11 6.49 42.12 54.17
CA GLY A 11 5.02 42.03 54.38
C GLY A 11 4.04 42.86 53.52
N SER A 12 3.08 42.14 52.93
CA SER A 12 1.64 42.47 52.68
C SER A 12 1.19 43.47 51.58
N ILE A 13 0.67 42.90 50.48
CA ILE A 13 -0.76 42.82 50.05
C ILE A 13 -1.65 44.10 50.03
N TRP A 14 -2.07 44.44 48.79
CA TRP A 14 -3.35 44.94 48.24
C TRP A 14 -3.98 46.31 48.59
N ASN A 15 -4.44 46.92 47.48
CA ASN A 15 -5.57 47.82 47.22
C ASN A 15 -5.45 49.34 47.45
N GLY A 16 -5.83 50.08 46.40
CA GLY A 16 -6.08 51.52 46.43
C GLY A 16 -6.44 52.10 45.05
N GLN A 17 -7.71 52.03 44.68
CA GLN A 17 -8.34 52.79 43.58
C GLN A 17 -8.11 54.30 43.71
N LYS A 18 -8.01 54.99 42.57
CA LYS A 18 -8.69 56.30 42.39
C LYS A 18 -9.02 56.55 40.92
N SER A 19 -10.32 56.73 40.72
CA SER A 19 -11.08 57.10 39.53
C SER A 19 -11.00 58.60 39.24
N PHE A 20 -11.09 58.97 37.95
CA PHE A 20 -11.71 60.22 37.51
C PHE A 20 -12.54 59.92 36.25
N VAL A 21 -13.79 60.38 36.25
CA VAL A 21 -14.81 60.25 35.19
C VAL A 21 -15.25 61.66 34.82
N GLU A 22 -15.38 61.93 33.52
CA GLU A 22 -16.27 62.89 32.83
C GLU A 22 -15.85 62.83 31.34
N THR A 23 -16.67 62.82 30.28
CA THR A 23 -18.11 62.85 30.00
C THR A 23 -18.27 62.44 28.52
N ALA A 24 -19.39 61.81 28.14
CA ALA A 24 -19.82 61.62 26.74
C ALA A 24 -20.92 62.64 26.40
N PRO A 25 -21.19 62.94 25.11
CA PRO A 25 -22.40 62.32 24.54
C PRO A 25 -22.38 61.97 23.03
N HIS A 26 -23.25 61.00 22.75
CA HIS A 26 -23.83 60.44 21.53
C HIS A 26 -23.80 61.18 20.16
N THR A 27 -23.23 60.47 19.17
CA THR A 27 -23.83 59.95 17.91
C THR A 27 -25.07 60.62 17.29
N SER A 28 -24.95 61.07 16.03
CA SER A 28 -25.90 60.73 14.95
C SER A 28 -25.31 60.87 13.53
N SER A 29 -25.27 59.71 12.84
CA SER A 29 -25.47 59.39 11.41
C SER A 29 -25.01 60.28 10.23
N MET A 30 -24.55 59.56 9.19
CA MET A 30 -24.41 59.88 7.76
C MET A 30 -23.11 60.56 7.27
N LYS A 31 -22.22 59.76 6.66
CA LYS A 31 -21.93 59.81 5.20
C LYS A 31 -21.07 58.62 4.76
N LEU A 32 -21.75 57.55 4.32
CA LEU A 32 -21.23 56.31 3.74
C LEU A 32 -20.60 56.51 2.34
N THR A 33 -20.67 57.71 1.78
CA THR A 33 -20.25 58.02 0.41
C THR A 33 -18.76 58.32 0.26
N GLN A 34 -18.04 58.59 1.35
CA GLN A 34 -16.62 58.96 1.31
C GLN A 34 -15.67 57.75 1.44
N PHE A 35 -16.14 56.62 1.98
CA PHE A 35 -15.34 55.39 2.09
C PHE A 35 -15.38 54.53 0.81
N LEU A 36 -16.44 54.65 0.00
CA LEU A 36 -16.58 53.88 -1.25
C LEU A 36 -15.74 54.45 -2.41
N LEU A 37 -15.38 55.74 -2.41
CA LEU A 37 -14.49 56.31 -3.43
C LEU A 37 -13.00 55.94 -3.21
N PHE A 38 -12.57 55.73 -1.97
CA PHE A 38 -11.18 55.34 -1.67
C PHE A 38 -10.89 53.85 -1.95
N LEU A 39 -11.91 52.98 -1.90
CA LEU A 39 -11.78 51.58 -2.33
C LEU A 39 -11.81 51.41 -3.85
N TYR A 40 -12.45 52.30 -4.61
CA TYR A 40 -12.53 52.20 -6.06
C TYR A 40 -11.24 52.65 -6.78
N LEU A 41 -10.43 53.52 -6.16
CA LEU A 41 -9.20 54.05 -6.76
C LEU A 41 -7.95 53.19 -6.51
N HIS A 42 -8.01 52.18 -5.63
CA HIS A 42 -6.92 51.21 -5.43
C HIS A 42 -7.11 49.88 -6.17
N LEU A 43 -8.19 49.72 -6.94
CA LEU A 43 -8.52 48.49 -7.70
C LEU A 43 -8.28 48.60 -9.21
N SER A 44 -7.60 49.63 -9.71
CA SER A 44 -7.43 49.84 -11.17
C SER A 44 -6.01 50.11 -11.67
N SER A 45 -4.98 49.68 -10.93
CA SER A 45 -3.60 49.67 -11.47
C SER A 45 -2.69 48.65 -10.78
N CYS A 46 -3.02 47.37 -10.94
CA CYS A 46 -2.00 46.32 -10.85
C CYS A 46 -2.05 45.51 -12.14
N LYS A 47 -1.20 45.91 -13.10
CA LYS A 47 -0.89 45.10 -14.29
C LYS A 47 -0.45 43.72 -13.80
N CYS A 48 -1.16 42.68 -14.25
CA CYS A 48 -0.69 41.31 -14.17
C CYS A 48 0.65 41.20 -14.90
N ILE A 49 1.74 41.28 -14.16
CA ILE A 49 2.98 40.62 -14.56
C ILE A 49 2.71 39.15 -14.25
N SER A 50 2.57 38.36 -15.31
CA SER A 50 2.57 36.90 -15.22
C SER A 50 3.90 36.46 -14.59
N VAL A 51 3.87 36.20 -13.29
CA VAL A 51 4.92 35.42 -12.62
C VAL A 51 4.78 33.99 -13.15
N SER A 52 5.40 33.76 -14.29
CA SER A 52 5.77 32.43 -14.76
C SER A 52 6.87 31.92 -13.81
N GLY A 53 6.56 30.86 -13.07
CA GLY A 53 7.54 30.20 -12.19
C GLY A 53 7.15 30.17 -10.72
N LEU A 54 6.01 29.56 -10.38
CA LEU A 54 5.99 28.74 -9.17
C LEU A 54 6.75 27.45 -9.53
N PRO A 55 7.68 26.95 -8.70
CA PRO A 55 8.28 25.64 -8.94
C PRO A 55 7.13 24.64 -8.94
N GLN A 56 6.95 23.92 -10.04
CA GLN A 56 6.11 22.73 -10.03
C GLN A 56 6.61 21.85 -8.88
N GLU A 57 5.78 21.63 -7.85
CA GLU A 57 6.17 20.78 -6.74
C GLU A 57 6.65 19.44 -7.31
N ASP A 58 7.83 18.99 -6.91
CA ASP A 58 8.38 17.71 -7.33
C ASP A 58 7.54 16.58 -6.70
N LEU A 59 6.46 16.22 -7.41
CA LEU A 59 5.50 15.19 -7.01
C LEU A 59 6.13 13.80 -6.92
N VAL A 60 7.32 13.60 -7.49
CA VAL A 60 7.95 12.30 -7.63
C VAL A 60 9.05 12.11 -6.58
N ASP A 61 9.19 10.89 -6.07
CA ASP A 61 10.31 10.49 -5.23
C ASP A 61 11.48 9.98 -6.08
N GLN A 62 12.50 10.83 -6.22
CA GLN A 62 13.72 10.53 -6.98
C GLN A 62 14.48 9.30 -6.47
N LYS A 63 14.47 9.01 -5.15
CA LYS A 63 15.11 7.79 -4.62
C LYS A 63 14.34 6.55 -5.06
N CYS A 64 13.01 6.64 -5.08
CA CYS A 64 12.13 5.56 -5.49
C CYS A 64 12.34 5.21 -6.98
N LEU A 65 12.48 6.21 -7.87
CA LEU A 65 12.68 6.02 -9.31
C LEU A 65 13.89 5.15 -9.66
N LEU A 66 14.96 5.19 -8.86
CA LEU A 66 16.14 4.34 -9.05
C LEU A 66 15.81 2.84 -9.01
N ASN A 67 14.72 2.46 -8.33
CA ASN A 67 14.27 1.07 -8.23
C ASN A 67 13.44 0.61 -9.44
N LYS A 68 13.03 1.52 -10.34
CA LYS A 68 12.26 1.20 -11.56
C LYS A 68 11.04 0.31 -11.30
N TYR A 69 10.19 0.71 -10.35
CA TYR A 69 9.00 -0.05 -10.02
C TYR A 69 7.98 -0.05 -11.16
N THR A 70 7.25 -1.16 -11.29
CA THR A 70 6.18 -1.40 -12.27
C THR A 70 5.03 -2.16 -11.60
N HIS A 71 3.96 -2.46 -12.34
CA HIS A 71 2.86 -3.33 -11.90
C HIS A 71 3.32 -4.73 -11.45
N ARG A 72 4.57 -5.13 -11.73
CA ARG A 72 5.18 -6.38 -11.24
C ARG A 72 5.98 -6.20 -9.95
N SER A 73 5.99 -5.03 -9.33
CA SER A 73 6.79 -4.75 -8.12
C SER A 73 5.94 -4.94 -6.87
N CYS A 74 6.02 -6.11 -6.22
CA CYS A 74 5.20 -6.42 -5.04
C CYS A 74 5.52 -5.58 -3.80
N ASN A 75 6.62 -4.82 -3.85
CA ASN A 75 6.92 -3.80 -2.86
C ASN A 75 5.93 -2.62 -2.91
N LYS A 76 5.30 -2.34 -4.04
CA LYS A 76 4.42 -1.18 -4.23
C LYS A 76 2.96 -1.55 -4.47
N VAL A 77 2.72 -2.65 -5.18
CA VAL A 77 1.38 -3.11 -5.56
C VAL A 77 1.16 -4.58 -5.21
N PHE A 78 -0.09 -5.02 -5.15
CA PHE A 78 -0.39 -6.44 -5.07
C PHE A 78 -0.14 -7.14 -6.41
N CYS A 79 0.40 -8.36 -6.34
CA CYS A 79 0.50 -9.20 -7.54
C CYS A 79 -0.88 -9.64 -8.02
N GLN A 80 -0.96 -10.00 -9.31
CA GLN A 80 -2.18 -10.58 -9.85
C GLN A 80 -2.44 -11.99 -9.27
N PRO A 81 -3.68 -12.51 -9.28
CA PRO A 81 -4.01 -13.78 -8.63
C PRO A 81 -3.20 -14.97 -9.12
N TRP A 82 -2.83 -14.96 -10.40
CA TRP A 82 -1.98 -15.96 -11.08
C TRP A 82 -0.47 -15.70 -10.91
N GLN A 83 -0.08 -14.78 -10.04
CA GLN A 83 1.30 -14.45 -9.68
C GLN A 83 1.52 -14.55 -8.16
N LYS A 84 2.78 -14.66 -7.75
CA LYS A 84 3.25 -14.61 -6.37
C LYS A 84 4.41 -13.63 -6.25
N CYS A 85 4.60 -13.02 -5.09
CA CYS A 85 5.75 -12.14 -4.85
C CYS A 85 6.98 -12.99 -4.53
N VAL A 86 8.10 -12.75 -5.20
CA VAL A 86 9.40 -13.35 -4.92
C VAL A 86 10.45 -12.27 -5.14
N GLU A 87 11.26 -12.00 -4.11
CA GLU A 87 12.36 -11.02 -4.14
C GLU A 87 11.88 -9.62 -4.58
N GLY A 88 10.70 -9.19 -4.15
CA GLY A 88 10.14 -7.89 -4.51
C GLY A 88 9.52 -7.81 -5.91
N SER A 89 9.47 -8.93 -6.65
CA SER A 89 8.88 -9.04 -7.99
C SER A 89 7.72 -10.05 -8.07
N CYS A 90 6.72 -9.77 -8.89
CA CYS A 90 5.59 -10.65 -9.16
C CYS A 90 5.98 -11.67 -10.23
N VAL A 91 6.17 -12.91 -9.79
CA VAL A 91 6.53 -14.06 -10.62
C VAL A 91 5.31 -14.92 -10.87
N CYS A 92 5.22 -15.51 -12.06
CA CYS A 92 4.12 -16.38 -12.45
C CYS A 92 3.99 -17.58 -11.51
N LYS A 93 2.74 -17.88 -11.10
CA LYS A 93 2.41 -19.16 -10.49
C LYS A 93 2.36 -20.23 -11.59
N LEU A 94 2.54 -21.49 -11.19
CA LEU A 94 2.23 -22.61 -12.06
C LEU A 94 0.70 -22.82 -12.08
N PRO A 95 0.10 -23.27 -13.20
CA PRO A 95 -1.36 -23.34 -13.32
C PRO A 95 -2.04 -24.14 -12.21
N TYR A 96 -1.41 -25.21 -11.71
CA TYR A 96 -1.97 -26.03 -10.62
C TYR A 96 -2.02 -25.32 -9.25
N GLN A 97 -1.33 -24.19 -9.09
CA GLN A 97 -1.37 -23.38 -7.87
C GLN A 97 -2.56 -22.40 -7.85
N CYS A 98 -3.29 -22.28 -8.96
CA CYS A 98 -4.52 -21.50 -9.03
C CYS A 98 -5.69 -22.21 -8.32
N PRO A 99 -6.69 -21.46 -7.83
CA PRO A 99 -7.96 -22.03 -7.40
C PRO A 99 -8.63 -22.84 -8.52
N LYS A 100 -9.18 -24.00 -8.16
CA LYS A 100 -9.86 -24.92 -9.10
C LYS A 100 -11.30 -24.53 -9.40
N THR A 101 -11.88 -23.64 -8.62
CA THR A 101 -13.24 -23.11 -8.80
C THR A 101 -13.23 -21.95 -9.78
N GLY A 102 -14.07 -22.01 -10.82
CA GLY A 102 -14.20 -20.95 -11.83
C GLY A 102 -14.93 -21.44 -13.07
N THR A 103 -15.12 -20.56 -14.05
CA THR A 103 -15.70 -20.90 -15.36
C THR A 103 -14.59 -21.24 -16.37
N PRO A 104 -14.82 -22.19 -17.30
CA PRO A 104 -13.85 -22.49 -18.35
C PRO A 104 -13.65 -21.28 -19.27
N VAL A 105 -12.45 -21.17 -19.83
CA VAL A 105 -12.08 -20.08 -20.76
C VAL A 105 -11.36 -20.63 -21.99
N CYS A 106 -11.39 -19.86 -23.07
CA CYS A 106 -10.70 -20.17 -24.31
C CYS A 106 -9.56 -19.18 -24.62
N THR A 107 -8.57 -19.65 -25.36
CA THR A 107 -7.40 -18.88 -25.83
C THR A 107 -7.39 -18.75 -27.34
N THR A 108 -6.57 -17.83 -27.85
CA THR A 108 -6.43 -17.52 -29.29
C THR A 108 -5.99 -18.70 -30.16
N ASN A 109 -5.39 -19.74 -29.59
CA ASN A 109 -5.02 -20.98 -30.30
C ASN A 109 -6.08 -22.10 -30.19
N GLY A 110 -7.29 -21.79 -29.70
CA GLY A 110 -8.37 -22.76 -29.55
C GLY A 110 -8.21 -23.71 -28.36
N ARG A 111 -7.25 -23.46 -27.45
CA ARG A 111 -7.06 -24.29 -26.26
C ARG A 111 -7.99 -23.86 -25.13
N LYS A 112 -8.66 -24.84 -24.51
CA LYS A 112 -9.53 -24.67 -23.35
C LYS A 112 -8.75 -24.80 -22.05
N TYR A 113 -9.03 -23.91 -21.09
CA TYR A 113 -8.53 -24.00 -19.72
C TYR A 113 -9.69 -24.12 -18.71
N PRO A 114 -9.47 -24.78 -17.55
CA PRO A 114 -10.53 -24.99 -16.56
C PRO A 114 -11.04 -23.70 -15.91
N THR A 115 -10.16 -22.74 -15.66
CA THR A 115 -10.51 -21.43 -15.09
C THR A 115 -9.65 -20.33 -15.70
N TYR A 116 -10.10 -19.08 -15.57
CA TYR A 116 -9.35 -17.90 -16.02
C TYR A 116 -7.95 -17.81 -15.39
N CYS A 117 -7.80 -18.13 -14.10
CA CYS A 117 -6.50 -18.15 -13.43
C CYS A 117 -5.51 -19.12 -14.10
N HIS A 118 -5.96 -20.32 -14.49
CA HIS A 118 -5.08 -21.29 -15.16
C HIS A 118 -4.57 -20.77 -16.50
N GLN A 119 -5.44 -20.12 -17.28
CA GLN A 119 -5.06 -19.53 -18.57
C GLN A 119 -4.07 -18.38 -18.36
N LYS A 120 -4.36 -17.41 -17.49
CA LYS A 120 -3.46 -16.28 -17.22
C LYS A 120 -2.14 -16.69 -16.57
N SER A 121 -2.15 -17.72 -15.73
CA SER A 121 -0.94 -18.33 -15.17
C SER A 121 -0.07 -18.94 -16.27
N PHE A 122 -0.69 -19.66 -17.22
CA PHE A 122 0.03 -20.22 -18.36
C PHE A 122 0.53 -19.12 -19.31
N GLU A 123 -0.28 -18.11 -19.61
CA GLU A 123 0.12 -16.95 -20.43
C GLU A 123 1.29 -16.18 -19.82
N CYS A 124 1.32 -16.03 -18.49
CA CYS A 124 2.45 -15.43 -17.79
C CYS A 124 3.76 -16.21 -18.04
N LEU A 125 3.69 -17.54 -18.12
CA LEU A 125 4.83 -18.42 -18.43
C LEU A 125 5.14 -18.47 -19.93
N GLN A 126 4.12 -18.33 -20.77
CA GLN A 126 4.16 -18.48 -22.23
C GLN A 126 3.30 -17.36 -22.88
N PRO A 127 3.90 -16.19 -23.17
CA PRO A 127 3.17 -14.97 -23.56
C PRO A 127 2.33 -15.05 -24.85
N GLU A 128 2.50 -16.09 -25.65
CA GLU A 128 1.82 -16.23 -26.95
C GLU A 128 0.34 -16.62 -26.83
N THR A 129 -0.06 -17.26 -25.72
CA THR A 129 -1.42 -17.80 -25.56
C THR A 129 -2.36 -16.81 -24.86
N LYS A 130 -2.80 -15.80 -25.60
CA LYS A 130 -3.73 -14.77 -25.10
C LYS A 130 -5.14 -15.28 -24.88
N PHE A 131 -5.89 -14.59 -24.02
CA PHE A 131 -7.32 -14.81 -23.82
C PHE A 131 -8.13 -14.48 -25.09
N SER A 132 -9.15 -15.28 -25.38
CA SER A 132 -10.06 -15.09 -26.53
C SER A 132 -11.50 -14.84 -26.08
N ASN A 133 -12.12 -15.77 -25.36
CA ASN A 133 -13.49 -15.65 -24.89
C ASN A 133 -13.74 -16.46 -23.62
N ASN A 134 -14.77 -16.06 -22.88
CA ASN A 134 -15.29 -16.80 -21.74
C ASN A 134 -16.08 -18.03 -22.24
N GLY A 135 -16.04 -19.12 -21.48
CA GLY A 135 -16.74 -20.36 -21.82
C GLY A 135 -15.93 -21.30 -22.71
N THR A 136 -16.64 -22.05 -23.57
CA THR A 136 -16.04 -23.01 -24.48
C THR A 136 -15.47 -22.35 -25.72
N CYS A 137 -14.43 -22.95 -26.30
CA CYS A 137 -13.89 -22.51 -27.57
C CYS A 137 -14.91 -22.72 -28.70
N THR A 138 -15.10 -21.68 -29.51
CA THR A 138 -15.90 -21.73 -30.74
C THR A 138 -15.00 -22.08 -31.92
N ALA A 139 -15.51 -22.82 -32.91
CA ALA A 139 -14.73 -23.26 -34.06
C ALA A 139 -14.51 -22.13 -35.10
N GLU A 140 -15.37 -21.11 -35.11
CA GLU A 140 -15.43 -20.07 -36.14
C GLU A 140 -15.26 -18.63 -35.61
N GLY A 141 -15.35 -18.42 -34.29
CA GLY A 141 -15.32 -17.09 -33.68
C GLY A 141 -13.90 -16.65 -33.31
N ASN A 142 -13.34 -15.72 -34.08
CA ASN A 142 -12.04 -15.10 -33.77
C ASN A 142 -12.23 -13.64 -33.34
N PHE A 143 -11.79 -13.32 -32.12
CA PHE A 143 -11.67 -11.94 -31.66
C PHE A 143 -10.57 -11.23 -32.47
N ASN A 144 -10.88 -10.05 -33.01
CA ASN A 144 -9.92 -9.32 -33.85
C ASN A 144 -10.01 -7.81 -33.62
N VAL A 145 -8.85 -7.16 -33.53
CA VAL A 145 -8.69 -5.71 -33.39
C VAL A 145 -7.92 -5.19 -34.59
N SER A 146 -8.41 -4.12 -35.21
CA SER A 146 -7.78 -3.49 -36.38
C SER A 146 -7.88 -1.97 -36.31
N LEU A 147 -6.86 -1.29 -36.85
CA LEU A 147 -6.85 0.16 -37.03
C LEU A 147 -7.25 0.48 -38.47
N HIS A 148 -8.19 1.42 -38.63
CA HIS A 148 -8.65 1.88 -39.93
C HIS A 148 -8.40 3.38 -40.11
N TYR A 149 -8.25 3.78 -41.37
CA TYR A 149 -8.09 5.18 -41.80
C TYR A 149 -6.80 5.88 -41.36
N GLY A 150 -5.89 5.20 -40.66
CA GLY A 150 -4.58 5.77 -40.30
C GLY A 150 -3.66 5.98 -41.49
N ASN A 151 -2.76 6.97 -41.40
CA ASN A 151 -1.72 7.17 -42.42
C ASN A 151 -0.54 6.21 -42.22
N THR A 152 -0.37 5.71 -40.99
CA THR A 152 0.66 4.73 -40.63
C THR A 152 0.02 3.48 -40.04
N TYR A 153 0.79 2.39 -39.97
CA TYR A 153 0.32 1.13 -39.36
C TYR A 153 0.12 1.22 -37.84
N ALA A 154 0.59 2.31 -37.20
CA ALA A 154 0.52 2.53 -35.77
C ALA A 154 -0.58 3.52 -35.36
N GLU A 155 -1.35 4.07 -36.30
CA GLU A 155 -2.42 5.03 -35.99
C GLU A 155 -3.73 4.66 -36.68
N GLY A 156 -4.86 5.14 -36.14
CA GLY A 156 -6.16 5.04 -36.80
C GLY A 156 -7.33 4.96 -35.83
N ILE A 157 -8.52 4.77 -36.41
CA ILE A 157 -9.77 4.53 -35.67
C ILE A 157 -9.85 3.05 -35.30
N VAL A 158 -10.16 2.76 -34.04
CA VAL A 158 -10.21 1.40 -33.50
C VAL A 158 -11.48 0.69 -33.95
N ARG A 159 -11.32 -0.49 -34.54
CA ARG A 159 -12.42 -1.38 -34.95
C ARG A 159 -12.23 -2.78 -34.38
N VAL A 160 -13.28 -3.33 -33.78
CA VAL A 160 -13.26 -4.63 -33.08
C VAL A 160 -14.27 -5.59 -33.70
N ARG A 161 -13.87 -6.84 -33.88
CA ARG A 161 -14.76 -7.99 -34.12
C ARG A 161 -14.84 -8.80 -32.84
N LEU A 162 -16.03 -8.92 -32.26
CA LEU A 162 -16.28 -9.78 -31.10
C LEU A 162 -16.38 -11.24 -31.55
N VAL A 163 -16.17 -12.20 -30.64
CA VAL A 163 -16.18 -13.64 -30.96
C VAL A 163 -17.54 -14.13 -31.45
N ASP A 164 -18.61 -13.62 -30.85
CA ASP A 164 -19.99 -14.05 -31.12
C ASP A 164 -20.68 -13.22 -32.22
N GLN A 165 -19.94 -12.35 -32.93
CA GLN A 165 -20.48 -11.43 -33.92
C GLN A 165 -19.62 -11.37 -35.18
N ASP A 166 -20.27 -11.45 -36.34
CA ASP A 166 -19.59 -11.30 -37.63
C ASP A 166 -19.30 -9.85 -38.00
N GLU A 167 -20.10 -8.91 -37.49
CA GLU A 167 -19.95 -7.51 -37.80
C GLU A 167 -18.84 -6.84 -36.97
N LYS A 168 -17.99 -6.08 -37.67
CA LYS A 168 -16.94 -5.27 -37.04
C LYS A 168 -17.51 -3.91 -36.64
N MET A 169 -17.47 -3.58 -35.35
CA MET A 169 -17.96 -2.32 -34.80
C MET A 169 -16.82 -1.37 -34.39
N PHE A 170 -17.14 -0.07 -34.32
CA PHE A 170 -16.23 0.96 -33.84
C PHE A 170 -16.34 1.14 -32.33
N ILE A 171 -15.32 1.74 -31.72
CA ILE A 171 -15.30 2.06 -30.29
C ILE A 171 -15.75 3.51 -30.03
N CYS A 172 -16.51 3.72 -28.96
CA CYS A 172 -16.95 5.04 -28.54
C CYS A 172 -15.80 5.85 -27.91
N LYS A 173 -15.60 7.10 -28.34
CA LYS A 173 -14.60 8.04 -27.82
C LYS A 173 -14.86 8.47 -26.37
N LYS A 174 -16.13 8.60 -25.98
CA LYS A 174 -16.52 9.06 -24.63
C LYS A 174 -16.02 8.14 -23.51
N SER A 175 -15.84 6.86 -23.81
CA SER A 175 -15.37 5.83 -22.89
C SER A 175 -13.92 5.41 -23.15
N TRP A 176 -13.20 6.15 -23.98
CA TRP A 176 -11.85 5.80 -24.39
C TRP A 176 -10.84 6.60 -23.59
N SER A 177 -10.12 5.92 -22.69
CA SER A 177 -9.05 6.52 -21.91
C SER A 177 -7.68 5.95 -22.32
N MET A 178 -6.62 6.45 -21.68
CA MET A 178 -5.28 5.88 -21.87
C MET A 178 -5.20 4.41 -21.41
N THR A 179 -6.05 4.00 -20.48
CA THR A 179 -6.15 2.63 -19.98
C THR A 179 -6.49 1.65 -21.11
N GLU A 180 -7.59 1.89 -21.83
CA GLU A 180 -8.00 1.06 -22.97
C GLU A 180 -7.02 1.21 -24.15
N ALA A 181 -6.51 2.42 -24.40
CA ALA A 181 -5.58 2.68 -25.49
C ALA A 181 -4.27 1.90 -25.35
N ASN A 182 -3.73 1.79 -24.13
CA ASN A 182 -2.54 0.98 -23.86
C ASN A 182 -2.80 -0.51 -24.15
N VAL A 183 -3.91 -1.06 -23.67
CA VAL A 183 -4.29 -2.47 -23.91
C VAL A 183 -4.52 -2.73 -25.40
N ALA A 184 -5.14 -1.79 -26.12
CA ALA A 184 -5.34 -1.89 -27.57
C ALA A 184 -4.02 -1.97 -28.35
N CYS A 185 -3.06 -1.09 -28.02
CA CYS A 185 -1.75 -1.12 -28.65
C CYS A 185 -0.95 -2.38 -28.30
N VAL A 186 -1.03 -2.86 -27.05
CA VAL A 186 -0.43 -4.14 -26.64
C VAL A 186 -1.07 -5.33 -27.38
N HIS A 187 -2.38 -5.31 -27.60
CA HIS A 187 -3.06 -6.31 -28.43
C HIS A 187 -2.50 -6.32 -29.85
N LEU A 188 -2.30 -5.14 -30.45
CA LEU A 188 -1.78 -4.95 -31.81
C LEU A 188 -0.26 -5.21 -31.95
N GLY A 189 0.44 -5.52 -30.85
CA GLY A 189 1.88 -5.87 -30.85
C GLY A 189 2.82 -4.77 -30.39
N PHE A 190 2.32 -3.58 -30.06
CA PHE A 190 3.11 -2.46 -29.55
C PHE A 190 3.27 -2.56 -28.03
N GLN A 191 4.36 -3.18 -27.58
CA GLN A 191 4.62 -3.48 -26.16
C GLN A 191 4.73 -2.24 -25.25
N GLN A 192 5.03 -1.06 -25.80
CA GLN A 192 5.13 0.20 -25.05
C GLN A 192 3.77 0.91 -24.87
N GLY A 193 2.69 0.30 -25.39
CA GLY A 193 1.34 0.85 -25.31
C GLY A 193 1.11 2.02 -26.28
N ALA A 194 0.13 2.86 -25.93
CA ALA A 194 -0.25 4.01 -26.72
C ALA A 194 0.64 5.22 -26.40
N LEU A 195 0.82 6.07 -27.42
CA LEU A 195 1.48 7.36 -27.31
C LEU A 195 0.53 8.35 -26.62
N VAL A 196 1.04 9.08 -25.64
CA VAL A 196 0.30 10.18 -24.99
C VAL A 196 0.32 11.38 -25.94
N ALA A 197 -0.54 11.34 -26.96
CA ALA A 197 -0.44 12.26 -28.07
C ALA A 197 -0.87 13.69 -27.69
N ARG A 198 -0.03 14.69 -28.04
CA ARG A 198 -0.46 16.11 -28.16
C ARG A 198 -1.30 16.37 -29.42
N LYS A 199 -1.23 15.46 -30.41
CA LYS A 199 -1.95 15.52 -31.69
C LYS A 199 -3.04 14.46 -31.72
N ARG A 200 -4.31 14.88 -31.84
CA ARG A 200 -5.42 13.96 -32.13
C ARG A 200 -5.26 13.45 -33.56
N PHE A 201 -5.62 12.21 -33.83
CA PHE A 201 -5.73 11.74 -35.21
C PHE A 201 -6.82 12.58 -35.90
N ASN A 202 -6.43 13.37 -36.89
CA ASN A 202 -7.38 14.15 -37.68
C ASN A 202 -8.06 13.21 -38.67
N VAL A 203 -9.29 12.81 -38.34
CA VAL A 203 -10.14 12.04 -39.24
C VAL A 203 -10.30 12.81 -40.56
N PRO A 204 -10.04 12.19 -41.72
CA PRO A 204 -10.31 12.81 -43.02
C PRO A 204 -11.74 13.37 -43.10
N GLY A 205 -11.89 14.62 -43.57
CA GLY A 205 -13.16 15.36 -43.55
C GLY A 205 -14.32 14.75 -44.35
N ASP A 206 -14.04 13.76 -45.20
CA ASP A 206 -15.02 13.12 -46.09
C ASP A 206 -15.59 11.78 -45.55
N LEU A 207 -15.28 11.42 -44.30
CA LEU A 207 -15.76 10.16 -43.70
C LEU A 207 -17.21 10.24 -43.22
N LEU A 208 -18.15 9.89 -44.11
CA LEU A 208 -19.54 9.58 -43.79
C LEU A 208 -19.63 8.21 -43.09
N ILE A 209 -19.38 8.19 -41.78
CA ILE A 209 -19.63 6.98 -40.98
C ILE A 209 -21.11 6.96 -40.59
N ASN A 210 -21.90 6.19 -41.34
CA ASN A 210 -23.35 6.03 -41.14
C ASN A 210 -23.74 5.15 -39.94
N SER A 211 -22.77 4.61 -39.20
CA SER A 211 -23.07 3.84 -37.99
C SER A 211 -23.15 4.76 -36.77
N THR A 212 -24.34 4.86 -36.19
CA THR A 212 -24.58 5.51 -34.89
C THR A 212 -24.26 4.57 -33.73
N GLU A 213 -23.92 3.31 -34.00
CA GLU A 213 -23.65 2.30 -33.00
C GLU A 213 -22.14 2.14 -32.78
N CYS A 214 -21.74 2.19 -31.51
CA CYS A 214 -20.37 1.94 -31.10
C CYS A 214 -20.33 1.10 -29.84
N LEU A 215 -19.18 0.49 -29.62
CA LEU A 215 -18.90 -0.28 -28.42
C LEU A 215 -18.26 0.62 -27.36
N HIS A 216 -18.84 0.60 -26.18
CA HIS A 216 -18.22 1.13 -24.99
C HIS A 216 -17.32 0.05 -24.39
N VAL A 217 -16.04 0.38 -24.20
CA VAL A 217 -15.01 -0.54 -23.67
C VAL A 217 -14.59 -0.06 -22.29
N ARG A 218 -14.40 -1.00 -21.37
CA ARG A 218 -13.81 -0.72 -20.06
C ARG A 218 -12.72 -1.74 -19.76
N CYS A 219 -11.50 -1.26 -19.53
CA CYS A 219 -10.36 -2.06 -19.12
C CYS A 219 -9.83 -1.56 -17.76
N ARG A 220 -8.98 -2.35 -17.11
CA ARG A 220 -8.18 -1.98 -15.94
C ARG A 220 -6.83 -1.38 -16.32
N GLY A 221 -6.27 -1.73 -17.49
CA GLY A 221 -5.04 -1.19 -18.05
C GLY A 221 -3.81 -2.07 -17.90
N ILE A 222 -3.97 -3.32 -17.48
CA ILE A 222 -2.89 -4.32 -17.33
C ILE A 222 -3.17 -5.61 -18.11
N GLU A 223 -4.29 -5.65 -18.82
CA GLU A 223 -4.70 -6.72 -19.70
C GLU A 223 -3.74 -6.83 -20.88
N THR A 224 -3.62 -8.04 -21.40
CA THR A 224 -2.74 -8.39 -22.53
C THR A 224 -3.46 -8.37 -23.88
N SER A 225 -4.79 -8.33 -23.83
CA SER A 225 -5.69 -8.30 -24.97
C SER A 225 -6.97 -7.54 -24.61
N LEU A 226 -7.51 -6.77 -25.57
CA LEU A 226 -8.84 -6.16 -25.42
C LEU A 226 -9.95 -7.19 -25.21
N ALA A 227 -9.74 -8.46 -25.58
CA ALA A 227 -10.71 -9.54 -25.36
C ALA A 227 -11.03 -9.76 -23.86
N GLU A 228 -10.13 -9.35 -22.96
CA GLU A 228 -10.32 -9.45 -21.51
C GLU A 228 -11.22 -8.33 -20.96
N CYS A 229 -11.38 -7.25 -21.71
CA CYS A 229 -12.15 -6.07 -21.30
C CYS A 229 -13.65 -6.25 -21.53
N THR A 230 -14.45 -5.42 -20.87
CA THR A 230 -15.91 -5.46 -20.96
C THR A 230 -16.38 -4.60 -22.12
N PHE A 231 -17.22 -5.17 -22.98
CA PHE A 231 -17.87 -4.47 -24.08
C PHE A 231 -19.37 -4.33 -23.82
N THR A 232 -19.89 -3.10 -23.91
CA THR A 232 -21.33 -2.80 -23.90
C THR A 232 -21.71 -2.04 -25.15
N ARG A 233 -22.89 -2.31 -25.68
CA ARG A 233 -23.38 -1.61 -26.87
C ARG A 233 -23.96 -0.25 -26.46
N ARG A 234 -23.60 0.82 -27.16
CA ARG A 234 -24.21 2.14 -27.01
C ARG A 234 -24.52 2.80 -28.36
N ARG A 235 -25.50 3.70 -28.34
CA ARG A 235 -25.80 4.59 -29.46
C ARG A 235 -25.12 5.94 -29.25
N THR A 236 -24.66 6.54 -30.34
CA THR A 236 -24.05 7.87 -30.37
C THR A 236 -24.75 8.75 -31.38
N SER A 237 -24.73 10.06 -31.13
CA SER A 237 -25.38 11.07 -31.97
C SER A 237 -24.61 11.43 -33.25
N GLY A 238 -23.43 10.84 -33.51
CA GLY A 238 -22.66 11.05 -34.75
C GLY A 238 -21.20 10.58 -34.73
N TYR A 239 -20.53 10.65 -35.90
CA TYR A 239 -19.19 10.12 -36.19
C TYR A 239 -18.03 10.75 -35.40
N GLN A 240 -18.20 11.97 -34.85
CA GLN A 240 -17.19 12.63 -34.00
C GLN A 240 -17.00 11.93 -32.64
N GLY A 241 -17.84 10.94 -32.33
CA GLY A 241 -17.81 10.15 -31.13
C GLY A 241 -17.01 8.84 -31.22
N LEU A 242 -16.17 8.63 -32.24
CA LEU A 242 -15.36 7.40 -32.38
C LEU A 242 -13.94 7.53 -31.83
N ALA A 243 -13.43 6.44 -31.25
CA ALA A 243 -12.13 6.39 -30.61
C ALA A 243 -10.98 6.23 -31.62
N ASP A 244 -10.01 7.13 -31.53
CA ASP A 244 -8.74 7.07 -32.24
C ASP A 244 -7.60 6.66 -31.29
N VAL A 245 -6.58 6.01 -31.84
CA VAL A 245 -5.36 5.66 -31.10
C VAL A 245 -4.13 5.85 -31.98
N VAL A 246 -3.03 6.27 -31.34
CA VAL A 246 -1.68 6.28 -31.92
C VAL A 246 -0.81 5.43 -31.00
N CYS A 247 -0.30 4.32 -31.50
CA CYS A 247 0.59 3.44 -30.76
C CYS A 247 2.02 3.98 -30.76
N TYR A 248 2.70 3.79 -29.62
CA TYR A 248 4.05 4.32 -29.44
C TYR A 248 5.04 3.62 -30.39
N THR A 249 5.84 4.42 -31.12
CA THR A 249 6.97 3.96 -31.93
C THR A 249 8.16 4.87 -31.65
N ARG A 250 9.39 4.34 -31.80
CA ARG A 250 10.62 5.09 -31.48
C ARG A 250 10.82 6.33 -32.36
N ASP A 251 10.26 6.33 -33.57
CA ASP A 251 10.38 7.43 -34.52
C ASP A 251 9.35 8.55 -34.27
N ALA A 252 8.29 8.25 -33.50
CA ALA A 252 7.20 9.20 -33.23
C ALA A 252 7.48 10.19 -32.09
N ASP A 253 8.64 10.09 -31.43
CA ASP A 253 8.91 10.82 -30.19
C ASP A 253 10.33 11.40 -30.18
N SER A 254 10.44 12.73 -30.03
CA SER A 254 11.70 13.43 -29.79
C SER A 254 11.71 13.89 -28.33
N PRO A 255 12.67 13.45 -27.51
CA PRO A 255 12.67 13.77 -26.09
C PRO A 255 12.74 15.30 -25.90
N SER A 256 11.75 15.84 -25.20
CA SER A 256 11.75 17.24 -24.78
C SER A 256 12.39 17.37 -23.39
N ASN A 257 12.92 18.53 -23.04
CA ASN A 257 13.54 18.77 -21.71
C ASN A 257 12.57 18.62 -20.51
N GLN A 258 11.29 18.30 -20.73
CA GLN A 258 10.24 18.15 -19.70
C GLN A 258 9.50 16.80 -19.79
N SER A 259 10.15 15.76 -20.34
CA SER A 259 9.57 14.42 -20.40
C SER A 259 10.01 13.52 -19.25
N PHE A 260 9.07 12.76 -18.69
CA PHE A 260 9.32 11.64 -17.80
C PHE A 260 9.52 10.36 -18.62
N GLN A 261 10.50 9.53 -18.25
CA GLN A 261 10.76 8.25 -18.91
C GLN A 261 10.18 7.10 -18.08
N CYS A 262 9.23 6.37 -18.65
CA CYS A 262 8.68 5.13 -18.12
C CYS A 262 9.74 4.01 -18.07
N VAL A 263 9.52 2.96 -17.26
CA VAL A 263 10.46 1.82 -17.18
C VAL A 263 10.53 1.05 -18.51
N ASN A 264 9.43 0.94 -19.24
CA ASN A 264 9.39 0.38 -20.60
C ASN A 264 10.04 1.28 -21.69
N GLY A 265 10.60 2.44 -21.32
CA GLY A 265 11.30 3.36 -22.20
C GLY A 265 10.41 4.35 -22.96
N LYS A 266 9.09 4.33 -22.77
CA LYS A 266 8.17 5.36 -23.29
C LYS A 266 8.41 6.70 -22.58
N HIS A 267 8.35 7.81 -23.31
CA HIS A 267 8.37 9.14 -22.70
C HIS A 267 6.95 9.70 -22.63
N ILE A 268 6.63 10.32 -21.49
CA ILE A 268 5.36 10.99 -21.26
C ILE A 268 5.61 12.41 -20.73
N PRO A 269 4.67 13.34 -20.91
CA PRO A 269 4.80 14.69 -20.35
C PRO A 269 4.82 14.65 -18.80
N GLN A 270 5.64 15.50 -18.17
CA GLN A 270 5.76 15.53 -16.70
C GLN A 270 4.42 15.79 -16.00
N GLU A 271 3.49 16.53 -16.61
CA GLU A 271 2.15 16.80 -16.08
C GLU A 271 1.23 15.57 -16.05
N ARG A 272 1.64 14.46 -16.66
CA ARG A 272 0.93 13.18 -16.68
C ARG A 272 1.40 12.20 -15.61
N VAL A 273 2.45 12.53 -14.87
CA VAL A 273 2.99 11.65 -13.82
C VAL A 273 2.20 11.85 -12.53
N CYS A 274 1.95 10.77 -11.80
CA CYS A 274 1.24 10.76 -10.51
C CYS A 274 -0.19 11.29 -10.59
N ASN A 275 -0.92 11.04 -11.67
CA ASN A 275 -2.27 11.58 -11.88
C ASN A 275 -3.40 10.54 -11.68
N GLY A 276 -3.05 9.34 -11.21
CA GLY A 276 -3.93 8.19 -11.02
C GLY A 276 -4.21 7.38 -12.29
N VAL A 277 -3.66 7.75 -13.44
CA VAL A 277 -3.84 7.05 -14.71
C VAL A 277 -2.56 6.32 -15.06
N ASN A 278 -2.68 5.15 -15.69
CA ASN A 278 -1.51 4.39 -16.15
C ASN A 278 -1.16 4.82 -17.59
N GLU A 279 -0.51 5.96 -17.77
CA GLU A 279 -0.05 6.42 -19.09
C GLU A 279 1.05 5.51 -19.61
N CYS A 280 1.99 5.09 -18.75
CA CYS A 280 3.10 4.23 -19.15
C CYS A 280 2.68 2.87 -19.70
N GLY A 281 1.55 2.32 -19.24
CA GLY A 281 1.06 0.97 -19.55
C GLY A 281 1.62 -0.11 -18.60
N ASP A 282 2.70 0.18 -17.88
CA ASP A 282 3.31 -0.69 -16.88
C ASP A 282 3.24 -0.13 -15.45
N GLN A 283 2.50 0.97 -15.23
CA GLN A 283 2.33 1.74 -13.99
C GLN A 283 3.57 2.49 -13.49
N SER A 284 4.64 2.64 -14.28
CA SER A 284 5.89 3.28 -13.81
C SER A 284 5.72 4.72 -13.29
N ASP A 285 4.76 5.44 -13.87
CA ASP A 285 4.38 6.84 -13.59
C ASP A 285 3.61 7.03 -12.28
N GLU A 286 3.02 5.98 -11.73
CA GLU A 286 2.10 6.09 -10.59
C GLU A 286 2.65 5.48 -9.28
N LEU A 287 3.84 4.88 -9.29
CA LEU A 287 4.36 4.07 -8.17
C LEU A 287 5.40 4.76 -7.26
N CYS A 288 5.82 5.98 -7.62
CA CYS A 288 6.85 6.74 -6.90
C CYS A 288 6.39 8.17 -6.59
N CYS A 289 5.17 8.32 -6.06
CA CYS A 289 4.53 9.60 -5.84
C CYS A 289 4.59 10.04 -4.37
N LYS A 290 4.94 11.31 -4.13
CA LYS A 290 4.81 12.00 -2.83
C LYS A 290 3.45 12.65 -2.66
N ALA A 291 2.85 13.07 -3.78
CA ALA A 291 1.52 13.63 -3.89
C ALA A 291 0.95 13.28 -5.28
N CYS A 292 -0.38 13.24 -5.40
CA CYS A 292 -1.05 13.00 -6.67
C CYS A 292 -1.54 14.30 -7.29
N GLN A 293 -1.48 14.36 -8.62
CA GLN A 293 -2.04 15.42 -9.45
C GLN A 293 -3.54 15.19 -9.67
N GLY A 294 -4.32 16.27 -9.73
CA GLY A 294 -5.75 16.22 -10.03
C GLY A 294 -6.57 15.61 -8.88
N ASN A 295 -7.50 14.72 -9.23
CA ASN A 295 -8.42 14.10 -8.27
C ASN A 295 -7.99 12.70 -7.82
N ALA A 296 -6.80 12.23 -8.20
CA ALA A 296 -6.32 10.91 -7.83
C ALA A 296 -6.08 10.74 -6.33
N PHE A 297 -6.20 9.50 -5.87
CA PHE A 297 -6.02 9.16 -4.46
C PHE A 297 -4.58 8.70 -4.20
N LEU A 298 -3.94 9.28 -3.18
CA LEU A 298 -2.59 8.92 -2.76
C LEU A 298 -2.63 7.85 -1.66
N CYS A 299 -2.08 6.68 -1.95
CA CYS A 299 -1.74 5.68 -0.94
C CYS A 299 -0.52 6.13 -0.12
N LYS A 300 -0.48 5.80 1.16
CA LYS A 300 0.68 5.94 2.06
C LYS A 300 1.93 5.25 1.53
N SER A 301 1.78 4.21 0.72
CA SER A 301 2.90 3.54 0.04
C SER A 301 3.58 4.41 -1.03
N GLY A 302 3.06 5.60 -1.32
CA GLY A 302 3.54 6.50 -2.37
C GLY A 302 3.10 6.06 -3.76
N VAL A 303 1.84 5.62 -3.87
CA VAL A 303 1.19 5.15 -5.11
C VAL A 303 -0.05 6.01 -5.36
N CYS A 304 -0.25 6.45 -6.59
CA CYS A 304 -1.46 7.16 -7.00
C CYS A 304 -2.41 6.19 -7.71
N ILE A 305 -3.69 6.22 -7.33
CA ILE A 305 -4.74 5.39 -7.93
C ILE A 305 -5.92 6.26 -8.40
N PRO A 306 -6.72 5.80 -9.37
CA PRO A 306 -7.95 6.49 -9.77
C PRO A 306 -8.89 6.70 -8.58
N ASN A 307 -9.60 7.82 -8.53
CA ASN A 307 -10.51 8.09 -7.42
C ASN A 307 -11.71 7.14 -7.39
N GLU A 308 -12.12 6.58 -8.54
CA GLU A 308 -13.15 5.55 -8.60
C GLU A 308 -12.76 4.23 -7.92
N TYR A 309 -11.48 4.04 -7.58
CA TYR A 309 -11.01 2.83 -6.90
C TYR A 309 -11.16 2.93 -5.38
N LYS A 310 -11.48 4.11 -4.86
CA LYS A 310 -11.80 4.27 -3.44
C LYS A 310 -13.18 3.71 -3.13
N CYS A 311 -13.27 2.85 -2.12
CA CYS A 311 -14.50 2.19 -1.68
C CYS A 311 -15.18 1.33 -2.75
N ASN A 312 -14.38 0.66 -3.60
CA ASN A 312 -14.89 -0.18 -4.68
C ASN A 312 -15.04 -1.67 -4.27
N GLY A 313 -14.59 -2.05 -3.07
CA GLY A 313 -14.59 -3.42 -2.55
C GLY A 313 -13.31 -4.22 -2.84
N GLU A 314 -12.36 -3.67 -3.59
CA GLU A 314 -11.03 -4.22 -3.86
C GLU A 314 -9.96 -3.38 -3.16
N VAL A 315 -9.06 -4.03 -2.43
CA VAL A 315 -7.93 -3.33 -1.83
C VAL A 315 -6.83 -3.14 -2.88
N ASP A 316 -6.62 -1.91 -3.32
CA ASP A 316 -5.65 -1.50 -4.34
C ASP A 316 -4.36 -0.96 -3.70
N CYS A 317 -4.47 -0.16 -2.63
CA CYS A 317 -3.31 0.27 -1.85
C CYS A 317 -2.79 -0.90 -0.98
N ILE A 318 -1.48 -1.17 -0.97
CA ILE A 318 -0.90 -2.20 -0.09
C ILE A 318 -1.11 -1.94 1.41
N THR A 319 -1.42 -0.69 1.75
CA THR A 319 -1.72 -0.18 3.09
C THR A 319 -3.22 -0.22 3.43
N GLY A 320 -4.09 -0.44 2.45
CA GLY A 320 -5.53 -0.73 2.60
C GLY A 320 -6.47 0.42 2.93
N GLU A 321 -5.97 1.66 2.92
CA GLU A 321 -6.71 2.85 3.34
C GLU A 321 -7.79 3.30 2.35
N ASP A 322 -7.67 2.90 1.08
CA ASP A 322 -8.63 3.12 0.00
C ASP A 322 -10.01 2.49 0.29
N GLU A 323 -10.01 1.35 0.98
CA GLU A 323 -11.21 0.62 1.38
C GLU A 323 -11.59 0.82 2.85
N SER A 324 -10.96 1.81 3.52
CA SER A 324 -11.18 2.09 4.94
C SER A 324 -12.17 3.23 5.16
N GLY A 325 -13.08 3.09 6.13
CA GLY A 325 -14.02 4.15 6.50
C GLY A 325 -15.09 4.48 5.45
N CYS A 326 -15.33 3.56 4.52
CA CYS A 326 -16.42 3.65 3.57
C CYS A 326 -17.76 3.55 4.32
N LYS A 327 -18.67 4.51 4.11
CA LYS A 327 -20.07 4.34 4.52
C LYS A 327 -20.60 3.14 3.74
N GLU A 328 -21.45 2.29 4.33
CA GLU A 328 -22.16 1.23 3.61
C GLU A 328 -23.09 1.87 2.56
N THR A 329 -22.54 2.37 1.46
CA THR A 329 -23.26 2.55 0.22
C THR A 329 -23.45 1.15 -0.32
N ARG A 330 -24.71 0.70 -0.33
CA ARG A 330 -25.13 -0.60 -0.86
C ARG A 330 -24.31 -0.93 -2.09
N HIS A 331 -23.42 -1.91 -1.97
CA HIS A 331 -22.89 -2.58 -3.14
C HIS A 331 -24.08 -3.04 -3.99
N PRO A 332 -24.01 -2.97 -5.32
CA PRO A 332 -24.85 -3.80 -6.17
C PRO A 332 -24.53 -5.24 -5.77
N GLN A 333 -25.36 -5.83 -4.93
CA GLN A 333 -25.19 -7.22 -4.55
C GLN A 333 -25.40 -8.07 -5.80
N ILE A 334 -24.45 -8.97 -6.00
CA ILE A 334 -24.64 -10.20 -6.76
C ILE A 334 -25.83 -10.92 -6.12
N HIS A 335 -27.01 -10.76 -6.69
CA HIS A 335 -28.17 -11.59 -6.38
C HIS A 335 -28.67 -12.18 -7.69
N ASP A 336 -28.56 -13.51 -7.75
CA ASP A 336 -29.37 -14.37 -8.62
C ASP A 336 -30.85 -13.98 -8.53
N ASN A 337 -31.53 -14.10 -9.67
CA ASN A 337 -32.88 -13.67 -10.06
C ASN A 337 -34.05 -13.75 -9.04
N LEU A 338 -35.06 -12.91 -9.34
CA LEU A 338 -36.50 -12.92 -8.97
C LEU A 338 -36.97 -12.12 -7.72
N ALA A 339 -37.47 -10.90 -7.95
CA ALA A 339 -38.90 -10.54 -7.81
C ALA A 339 -39.11 -9.01 -7.71
N ARG A 340 -40.17 -8.52 -8.37
CA ARG A 340 -40.67 -7.14 -8.43
C ARG A 340 -40.90 -6.50 -7.04
N SER A 341 -40.61 -5.20 -6.97
CA SER A 341 -41.57 -4.23 -6.42
C SER A 341 -41.34 -2.85 -7.06
N ASP A 342 -42.34 -2.38 -7.79
CA ASP A 342 -42.44 -1.05 -8.38
C ASP A 342 -42.42 0.06 -7.30
N GLN A 343 -41.69 1.16 -7.57
CA GLN A 343 -42.12 2.55 -7.31
C GLN A 343 -41.04 3.56 -7.76
N ASP A 344 -41.31 4.16 -8.93
CA ASP A 344 -41.14 5.56 -9.33
C ASP A 344 -39.80 6.30 -9.07
N GLN A 345 -38.93 6.32 -10.08
CA GLN A 345 -38.26 7.56 -10.55
C GLN A 345 -38.03 7.47 -12.08
N GLU A 346 -38.69 8.36 -12.83
CA GLU A 346 -38.48 8.58 -14.26
C GLU A 346 -37.09 9.19 -14.51
N GLY A 347 -36.18 8.37 -15.03
CA GLY A 347 -34.92 8.76 -15.63
C GLY A 347 -34.47 7.63 -16.54
N GLU A 348 -34.27 7.91 -17.83
CA GLU A 348 -33.97 6.96 -18.91
C GLU A 348 -33.02 5.82 -18.48
N THR A 349 -33.57 4.66 -18.16
CA THR A 349 -32.81 3.41 -18.08
C THR A 349 -32.55 2.93 -19.51
N GLU A 350 -31.47 3.43 -20.13
CA GLU A 350 -30.88 2.76 -21.28
C GLU A 350 -30.50 1.33 -20.85
N GLU A 351 -31.18 0.31 -21.37
CA GLU A 351 -30.78 -1.08 -21.25
C GLU A 351 -29.41 -1.26 -21.93
N THR A 352 -28.32 -1.11 -21.18
CA THR A 352 -26.98 -1.44 -21.68
C THR A 352 -26.86 -2.95 -21.85
N GLU A 353 -26.93 -3.41 -23.10
CA GLU A 353 -26.67 -4.80 -23.47
C GLU A 353 -25.17 -5.13 -23.27
N ILE A 354 -24.88 -6.04 -22.33
CA ILE A 354 -23.53 -6.53 -22.05
C ILE A 354 -23.18 -7.62 -23.06
N LEU A 355 -22.14 -7.41 -23.86
CA LEU A 355 -21.77 -8.30 -24.96
C LEU A 355 -20.69 -9.31 -24.59
N THR A 356 -19.86 -9.01 -23.60
CA THR A 356 -18.79 -9.90 -23.11
C THR A 356 -18.81 -10.01 -21.60
N ALA A 357 -18.35 -11.15 -21.08
CA ALA A 357 -18.14 -11.30 -19.65
C ALA A 357 -16.98 -10.39 -19.18
N ASP A 358 -17.17 -9.74 -18.05
CA ASP A 358 -16.14 -8.90 -17.42
C ASP A 358 -15.11 -9.77 -16.70
N MET A 359 -13.92 -9.90 -17.29
CA MET A 359 -12.86 -10.73 -16.71
C MET A 359 -12.12 -10.03 -15.56
N ASP A 360 -12.30 -8.72 -15.36
CA ASP A 360 -11.82 -8.01 -14.17
C ASP A 360 -12.64 -8.42 -12.93
N ILE A 361 -13.95 -8.61 -13.08
CA ILE A 361 -14.81 -9.16 -12.01
C ILE A 361 -14.39 -10.59 -11.65
N GLU A 362 -14.13 -11.46 -12.63
CA GLU A 362 -13.64 -12.82 -12.34
C GLU A 362 -12.25 -12.78 -11.68
N ARG A 363 -11.37 -11.84 -12.07
CA ARG A 363 -10.08 -11.62 -11.38
C ARG A 363 -10.26 -11.21 -9.92
N GLN A 364 -11.17 -10.29 -9.62
CA GLN A 364 -11.51 -9.88 -8.25
C GLN A 364 -12.07 -11.06 -7.44
N ARG A 365 -12.93 -11.87 -8.05
CA ARG A 365 -13.42 -13.10 -7.43
C ARG A 365 -12.29 -14.08 -7.12
N ILE A 366 -11.34 -14.29 -8.03
CA ILE A 366 -10.19 -15.17 -7.76
C ILE A 366 -9.33 -14.62 -6.61
N LYS A 367 -9.16 -13.28 -6.50
CA LYS A 367 -8.48 -12.66 -5.34
C LYS A 367 -9.15 -13.02 -4.02
N SER A 368 -10.48 -13.04 -3.96
CA SER A 368 -11.21 -13.35 -2.72
C SER A 368 -11.10 -14.81 -2.28
N LEU A 369 -10.80 -15.71 -3.23
CA LEU A 369 -10.56 -17.14 -2.97
C LEU A 369 -9.15 -17.45 -2.45
N LEU A 370 -8.23 -16.48 -2.46
CA LEU A 370 -6.88 -16.68 -1.93
C LEU A 370 -6.93 -16.92 -0.41
N PRO A 371 -6.12 -17.84 0.13
CA PRO A 371 -6.15 -18.18 1.54
C PRO A 371 -5.77 -16.96 2.39
N LYS A 372 -6.69 -16.50 3.24
CA LYS A 372 -6.43 -15.45 4.21
C LYS A 372 -5.73 -16.07 5.43
N LEU A 373 -4.48 -15.68 5.68
CA LEU A 373 -3.75 -16.07 6.88
C LEU A 373 -4.34 -15.37 8.12
N SER A 374 -4.64 -16.14 9.16
CA SER A 374 -5.04 -15.61 10.47
C SER A 374 -3.83 -15.14 11.27
N CYS A 375 -3.28 -13.97 10.94
CA CYS A 375 -2.21 -13.32 11.71
C CYS A 375 -2.64 -11.92 12.15
N GLY A 376 -2.02 -11.39 13.22
CA GLY A 376 -2.15 -9.99 13.64
C GLY A 376 -3.53 -9.56 14.16
N VAL A 377 -4.54 -10.44 14.19
CA VAL A 377 -5.91 -10.12 14.63
C VAL A 377 -6.07 -10.39 16.14
N LYS A 378 -6.31 -9.34 16.93
CA LYS A 378 -6.68 -9.50 18.34
C LYS A 378 -8.17 -9.87 18.45
N ARG A 379 -8.53 -10.81 19.33
CA ARG A 379 -9.92 -10.95 19.78
C ARG A 379 -10.26 -9.71 20.62
N ASN A 380 -11.24 -8.94 20.16
CA ASN A 380 -11.54 -7.60 20.65
C ASN A 380 -12.08 -7.64 22.10
N THR A 381 -11.22 -7.41 23.10
CA THR A 381 -11.66 -7.05 24.45
C THR A 381 -11.59 -5.52 24.57
N HIS A 382 -12.74 -4.88 24.39
CA HIS A 382 -12.89 -3.44 24.55
C HIS A 382 -12.54 -3.01 25.99
N ILE A 383 -11.33 -2.53 26.22
CA ILE A 383 -10.99 -1.79 27.45
C ILE A 383 -10.43 -0.41 27.05
N ARG A 384 -11.32 0.59 27.01
CA ARG A 384 -10.93 2.00 26.91
C ARG A 384 -10.17 2.39 28.17
N ARG A 385 -8.85 2.62 28.08
CA ARG A 385 -8.04 3.14 29.21
C ARG A 385 -7.61 4.59 29.00
N LYS A 386 -7.60 5.39 30.07
CA LYS A 386 -7.08 6.76 30.12
C LYS A 386 -5.55 6.78 30.01
N ARG A 387 -5.00 7.83 29.38
CA ARG A 387 -3.56 8.02 29.11
C ARG A 387 -2.81 8.39 30.39
N VAL A 388 -1.69 7.72 30.68
CA VAL A 388 -0.72 8.08 31.73
C VAL A 388 0.69 7.78 31.19
N ILE A 389 1.67 8.61 31.58
CA ILE A 389 3.03 8.73 31.05
C ILE A 389 3.98 7.69 31.70
N GLY A 390 4.93 7.14 30.93
CA GLY A 390 5.95 6.19 31.39
C GLY A 390 5.50 4.72 31.42
N GLY A 391 5.48 4.06 30.24
CA GLY A 391 5.29 2.60 30.09
C GLY A 391 4.08 1.97 30.80
N LYS A 392 3.03 1.59 30.07
CA LYS A 392 1.84 0.98 30.68
C LYS A 392 2.09 -0.50 31.03
N PRO A 393 1.64 -1.00 32.19
CA PRO A 393 1.61 -2.43 32.44
C PRO A 393 0.67 -3.10 31.43
N ALA A 394 1.12 -4.23 30.85
CA ALA A 394 0.31 -5.05 29.97
C ALA A 394 -0.60 -5.99 30.76
N GLU A 395 -1.81 -6.24 30.25
CA GLU A 395 -2.71 -7.28 30.76
C GLU A 395 -2.64 -8.56 29.90
N VAL A 396 -3.21 -9.63 30.43
CA VAL A 396 -3.22 -10.93 29.75
C VAL A 396 -3.98 -10.79 28.42
N GLY A 397 -3.33 -11.18 27.33
CA GLY A 397 -3.92 -11.11 25.99
C GLY A 397 -3.74 -9.76 25.28
N ASP A 398 -3.16 -8.74 25.93
CA ASP A 398 -2.86 -7.46 25.26
C ASP A 398 -1.82 -7.66 24.15
N TYR A 399 -0.80 -8.48 24.37
CA TYR A 399 0.29 -8.74 23.42
C TYR A 399 0.52 -10.25 23.25
N PRO A 400 -0.41 -10.97 22.60
CA PRO A 400 -0.40 -12.43 22.56
C PRO A 400 0.75 -13.02 21.73
N TRP A 401 1.40 -12.19 20.91
CA TRP A 401 2.61 -12.53 20.15
C TRP A 401 3.91 -12.30 20.93
N GLN A 402 3.88 -11.62 22.08
CA GLN A 402 5.10 -11.33 22.85
C GLN A 402 5.71 -12.62 23.42
N VAL A 403 7.02 -12.76 23.26
CA VAL A 403 7.78 -13.91 23.72
C VAL A 403 8.97 -13.46 24.56
N ALA A 404 9.27 -14.19 25.63
CA ALA A 404 10.52 -14.07 26.39
C ALA A 404 11.45 -15.25 26.08
N ILE A 405 12.73 -14.96 25.80
CA ILE A 405 13.75 -15.96 25.53
C ILE A 405 14.67 -16.07 26.75
N LYS A 406 14.69 -17.24 27.36
CA LYS A 406 15.46 -17.53 28.58
C LYS A 406 16.66 -18.41 28.28
N ASP A 407 17.86 -18.02 28.73
CA ASP A 407 19.08 -18.84 28.74
C ASP A 407 19.40 -19.25 30.19
N GLY A 408 19.15 -20.52 30.52
CA GLY A 408 19.32 -21.02 31.89
C GLY A 408 18.37 -20.33 32.87
N GLU A 409 18.91 -19.54 33.81
CA GLU A 409 18.13 -18.85 34.85
C GLU A 409 17.78 -17.40 34.50
N ARG A 410 18.36 -16.83 33.45
CA ARG A 410 18.17 -15.42 33.07
C ARG A 410 17.38 -15.32 31.77
N ILE A 411 16.38 -14.45 31.70
CA ILE A 411 15.84 -14.03 30.41
C ILE A 411 16.90 -13.13 29.76
N THR A 412 17.24 -13.49 28.54
CA THR A 412 18.30 -12.84 27.78
C THR A 412 17.70 -11.72 26.94
N CYS A 413 16.59 -12.02 26.23
CA CYS A 413 16.00 -11.12 25.25
C CYS A 413 14.50 -11.35 25.08
N GLY A 414 13.84 -10.38 24.47
CA GLY A 414 12.50 -10.53 23.92
C GLY A 414 12.52 -11.28 22.58
N GLY A 415 11.32 -11.60 22.11
CA GLY A 415 11.07 -12.13 20.79
C GLY A 415 9.60 -11.98 20.44
N ILE A 416 9.23 -12.42 19.25
CA ILE A 416 7.86 -12.36 18.77
C ILE A 416 7.47 -13.63 18.00
N TYR A 417 6.28 -14.14 18.30
CA TYR A 417 5.71 -15.29 17.61
C TYR A 417 5.14 -14.88 16.25
N ILE A 418 5.57 -15.56 15.18
CA ILE A 418 5.22 -15.23 13.78
C ILE A 418 4.42 -16.33 13.06
N GLY A 419 4.13 -17.45 13.72
CA GLY A 419 3.28 -18.52 13.18
C GLY A 419 3.95 -19.90 13.18
N GLY A 420 3.12 -20.95 13.14
CA GLY A 420 3.56 -22.34 13.21
C GLY A 420 4.40 -22.63 14.47
N CYS A 421 5.68 -22.94 14.28
CA CYS A 421 6.64 -23.20 15.37
C CYS A 421 7.73 -22.12 15.46
N TRP A 422 7.51 -20.92 14.92
CA TRP A 422 8.57 -19.95 14.69
C TRP A 422 8.44 -18.69 15.54
N VAL A 423 9.58 -18.30 16.12
CA VAL A 423 9.76 -17.05 16.86
C VAL A 423 10.87 -16.25 16.19
N LEU A 424 10.65 -14.95 16.03
CA LEU A 424 11.61 -14.00 15.50
C LEU A 424 12.25 -13.22 16.65
N THR A 425 13.56 -12.97 16.58
CA THR A 425 14.33 -12.21 17.58
C THR A 425 15.59 -11.60 16.95
N ALA A 426 16.40 -10.88 17.73
CA ALA A 426 17.66 -10.30 17.27
C ALA A 426 18.78 -11.35 17.24
N ALA A 427 19.75 -11.20 16.34
CA ALA A 427 20.89 -12.11 16.23
C ALA A 427 21.83 -12.00 17.43
N HIS A 428 22.09 -10.77 17.91
CA HIS A 428 22.98 -10.53 19.05
C HIS A 428 22.50 -11.17 20.36
N CYS A 429 21.22 -11.54 20.43
CA CYS A 429 20.58 -12.18 21.56
C CYS A 429 20.85 -13.69 21.68
N VAL A 430 21.19 -14.34 20.57
CA VAL A 430 21.19 -15.81 20.49
C VAL A 430 22.49 -16.35 19.90
N ARG A 431 22.79 -17.59 20.26
CA ARG A 431 23.95 -18.34 19.77
C ARG A 431 23.52 -19.73 19.33
N PRO A 432 23.69 -20.12 18.05
CA PRO A 432 23.26 -21.42 17.56
C PRO A 432 23.81 -22.61 18.35
N SER A 433 25.07 -22.55 18.80
CA SER A 433 25.72 -23.61 19.58
C SER A 433 25.07 -23.87 20.95
N ARG A 434 24.35 -22.90 21.51
CA ARG A 434 23.72 -22.98 22.84
C ARG A 434 22.20 -23.21 22.78
N TYR A 435 21.66 -23.62 21.64
CA TYR A 435 20.21 -23.70 21.43
C TYR A 435 19.46 -24.51 22.51
N ARG A 436 20.08 -25.57 23.03
CA ARG A 436 19.49 -26.44 24.08
C ARG A 436 19.29 -25.76 25.44
N HIS A 437 19.99 -24.65 25.69
CA HIS A 437 19.84 -23.87 26.90
C HIS A 437 18.70 -22.85 26.81
N TYR A 438 18.20 -22.58 25.60
CA TYR A 438 17.12 -21.64 25.41
C TYR A 438 15.75 -22.25 25.70
N GLN A 439 14.94 -21.50 26.42
CA GLN A 439 13.51 -21.75 26.60
C GLN A 439 12.73 -20.56 26.09
N VAL A 440 11.61 -20.86 25.42
CA VAL A 440 10.69 -19.87 24.86
C VAL A 440 9.48 -19.79 25.77
N TRP A 441 9.30 -18.65 26.43
CA TRP A 441 8.22 -18.41 27.39
C TRP A 441 7.17 -17.51 26.73
N THR A 442 5.95 -18.00 26.60
CA THR A 442 4.81 -17.24 26.04
C THR A 442 3.77 -16.91 27.11
N ALA A 443 3.00 -15.85 26.87
CA ALA A 443 2.01 -15.31 27.81
C ALA A 443 2.57 -14.88 29.17
N LEU A 444 3.88 -14.67 29.30
CA LEU A 444 4.52 -14.12 30.50
C LEU A 444 4.12 -12.65 30.67
N LEU A 445 3.71 -12.26 31.88
CA LEU A 445 3.47 -10.86 32.25
C LEU A 445 4.41 -10.40 33.34
N ASP A 446 4.41 -11.10 34.48
CA ASP A 446 5.22 -10.77 35.65
C ASP A 446 6.19 -11.91 35.97
N TRP A 447 7.43 -11.55 36.27
CA TRP A 447 8.50 -12.50 36.56
C TRP A 447 8.46 -13.06 37.98
N LEU A 448 8.00 -12.26 38.94
CA LEU A 448 7.92 -12.65 40.34
C LEU A 448 6.69 -13.52 40.57
N ASN A 449 5.60 -13.22 39.85
CA ASN A 449 4.33 -13.94 39.94
C ASN A 449 3.90 -14.44 38.56
N PRO A 450 4.52 -15.53 38.05
CA PRO A 450 4.16 -16.08 36.74
C PRO A 450 2.68 -16.49 36.72
N ASN A 451 1.98 -16.06 35.70
CA ASN A 451 0.55 -16.33 35.52
C ASN A 451 0.29 -17.79 35.12
N SER A 452 -0.90 -18.29 35.44
CA SER A 452 -1.32 -19.68 35.13
C SER A 452 -1.36 -20.02 33.63
N GLN A 453 -1.40 -18.99 32.77
CA GLN A 453 -1.42 -19.14 31.31
C GLN A 453 -0.02 -19.22 30.69
N LEU A 454 1.05 -19.08 31.49
CA LEU A 454 2.42 -19.23 31.01
C LEU A 454 2.61 -20.60 30.32
N ARG A 455 3.27 -20.58 29.16
CA ARG A 455 3.69 -21.80 28.46
C ARG A 455 5.17 -21.72 28.16
N VAL A 456 5.85 -22.84 28.37
CA VAL A 456 7.29 -22.98 28.15
C VAL A 456 7.50 -23.98 27.03
N GLN A 457 8.21 -23.54 25.99
CA GLN A 457 8.61 -24.38 24.87
C GLN A 457 10.12 -24.52 24.83
N THR A 458 10.58 -25.70 24.43
CA THR A 458 12.02 -25.95 24.19
C THR A 458 12.37 -25.61 22.76
N VAL A 459 13.63 -25.28 22.52
CA VAL A 459 14.13 -24.90 21.19
C VAL A 459 14.61 -26.12 20.41
N ASN A 460 14.19 -26.23 19.15
CA ASN A 460 14.67 -27.24 18.21
C ASN A 460 15.97 -26.79 17.53
N ARG A 461 16.00 -25.56 17.01
CA ARG A 461 17.19 -24.93 16.40
C ARG A 461 17.08 -23.41 16.43
N VAL A 462 18.22 -22.76 16.26
CA VAL A 462 18.36 -21.30 16.08
C VAL A 462 19.06 -21.06 14.75
N ILE A 463 18.54 -20.12 13.96
CA ILE A 463 19.09 -19.71 12.68
C ILE A 463 19.41 -18.22 12.79
N VAL A 464 20.68 -17.86 12.68
CA VAL A 464 21.14 -16.47 12.63
C VAL A 464 21.38 -16.11 11.17
N HIS A 465 21.04 -14.89 10.77
CA HIS A 465 21.28 -14.43 9.41
C HIS A 465 22.77 -14.53 9.04
N GLU A 466 23.06 -15.03 7.84
CA GLU A 466 24.40 -15.42 7.40
C GLU A 466 25.35 -14.23 7.31
N LYS A 467 24.80 -13.03 7.07
CA LYS A 467 25.53 -11.76 6.97
C LYS A 467 25.47 -10.90 8.24
N TYR A 468 25.09 -11.47 9.38
CA TYR A 468 25.09 -10.72 10.64
C TYR A 468 26.49 -10.21 11.00
N ASP A 469 26.59 -8.91 11.27
CA ASP A 469 27.82 -8.26 11.73
C ASP A 469 27.61 -7.67 13.13
N GLY A 470 28.34 -8.22 14.11
CA GLY A 470 28.24 -7.77 15.50
C GLY A 470 28.87 -6.41 15.80
N THR A 471 29.63 -5.83 14.86
CA THR A 471 30.23 -4.50 15.01
C THR A 471 29.28 -3.40 14.54
N THR A 472 28.71 -3.57 13.35
CA THR A 472 27.79 -2.60 12.72
C THR A 472 26.32 -2.86 13.07
N TYR A 473 26.00 -4.03 13.62
CA TYR A 473 24.63 -4.53 13.84
C TYR A 473 23.81 -4.68 12.53
N GLN A 474 24.48 -4.72 11.37
CA GLN A 474 23.81 -5.06 10.12
C GLN A 474 23.31 -6.50 10.17
N ASN A 475 22.12 -6.74 9.61
CA ASN A 475 21.47 -8.05 9.59
C ASN A 475 21.28 -8.69 10.97
N ASP A 476 21.02 -7.87 12.00
CA ASP A 476 20.74 -8.32 13.36
C ASP A 476 19.34 -8.94 13.48
N ILE A 477 19.18 -10.14 12.93
CA ILE A 477 17.94 -10.92 12.91
C ILE A 477 18.23 -12.42 13.04
N ALA A 478 17.38 -13.11 13.80
CA ALA A 478 17.46 -14.54 14.00
C ALA A 478 16.07 -15.18 14.15
N LEU A 479 15.97 -16.44 13.74
CA LEU A 479 14.80 -17.29 13.89
C LEU A 479 15.07 -18.38 14.92
N ILE A 480 14.08 -18.65 15.75
CA ILE A 480 14.04 -19.77 16.68
C ILE A 480 12.90 -20.69 16.25
N GLU A 481 13.24 -21.94 15.96
CA GLU A 481 12.24 -22.99 15.77
C GLU A 481 12.00 -23.71 17.10
N MET A 482 10.76 -23.69 17.56
CA MET A 482 10.33 -24.42 18.75
C MET A 482 10.19 -25.91 18.47
N LYS A 483 10.44 -26.73 19.50
CA LYS A 483 10.25 -28.18 19.43
C LYS A 483 8.76 -28.50 19.42
N LYS A 484 8.36 -29.38 18.49
CA LYS A 484 6.98 -29.88 18.39
C LYS A 484 6.68 -30.82 19.56
N SER A 485 5.44 -30.78 20.06
CA SER A 485 4.97 -31.74 21.07
C SER A 485 4.94 -33.15 20.50
N SER A 486 5.23 -34.16 21.34
CA SER A 486 5.22 -35.56 20.93
C SER A 486 3.88 -35.94 20.28
N GLY A 487 3.93 -36.47 19.06
CA GLY A 487 2.73 -36.89 18.31
C GLY A 487 1.99 -35.78 17.54
N LYS A 488 2.39 -34.50 17.66
CA LYS A 488 1.77 -33.39 16.89
C LYS A 488 2.62 -32.98 15.69
N LYS A 489 1.96 -32.67 14.57
CA LYS A 489 2.61 -32.14 13.35
C LYS A 489 2.96 -30.65 13.46
N GLU A 490 2.27 -29.92 14.33
CA GLU A 490 2.35 -28.47 14.49
C GLU A 490 2.51 -28.07 15.97
N CYS A 491 3.04 -26.87 16.21
CA CYS A 491 3.09 -26.29 17.55
C CYS A 491 1.77 -25.57 17.82
N GLU A 492 1.08 -26.00 18.87
CA GLU A 492 -0.10 -25.28 19.36
C GLU A 492 0.31 -24.38 20.53
N LEU A 493 0.26 -23.07 20.30
CA LEU A 493 0.38 -22.07 21.36
C LEU A 493 -1.01 -21.56 21.72
N SER A 494 -1.67 -22.23 22.67
CA SER A 494 -2.94 -21.76 23.22
C SER A 494 -2.78 -20.34 23.76
N ASN A 495 -3.69 -19.42 23.38
CA ASN A 495 -3.70 -18.00 23.77
C ASN A 495 -2.62 -17.10 23.14
N SER A 496 -1.82 -17.60 22.19
CA SER A 496 -0.96 -16.75 21.36
C SER A 496 -1.54 -16.59 19.95
N VAL A 497 -1.45 -15.38 19.43
CA VAL A 497 -1.78 -15.03 18.05
C VAL A 497 -0.47 -14.62 17.38
N PRO A 498 -0.13 -15.15 16.20
CA PRO A 498 1.08 -14.74 15.50
C PRO A 498 0.94 -13.32 14.98
N ALA A 499 2.02 -12.53 15.03
CA ALA A 499 2.09 -11.26 14.32
C ALA A 499 2.35 -11.50 12.83
N CYS A 500 1.77 -10.68 11.95
CA CYS A 500 2.02 -10.78 10.52
C CYS A 500 3.43 -10.28 10.16
N VAL A 501 4.09 -10.92 9.20
CA VAL A 501 5.40 -10.47 8.72
C VAL A 501 5.20 -9.53 7.53
N PRO A 502 5.76 -8.31 7.54
CA PRO A 502 5.59 -7.36 6.43
C PRO A 502 6.38 -7.84 5.21
N TRP A 503 5.72 -7.90 4.04
CA TRP A 503 6.37 -8.28 2.77
C TRP A 503 6.94 -7.09 1.99
N SER A 504 6.60 -5.87 2.39
CA SER A 504 7.02 -4.64 1.72
C SER A 504 7.56 -3.60 2.70
N PRO A 505 8.64 -2.89 2.35
CA PRO A 505 9.15 -1.77 3.14
C PRO A 505 8.25 -0.52 3.08
N TYR A 506 7.22 -0.48 2.23
CA TYR A 506 6.33 0.68 2.07
C TYR A 506 4.98 0.52 2.81
N LEU A 507 4.81 -0.55 3.60
CA LEU A 507 3.59 -0.78 4.41
C LEU A 507 3.41 0.23 5.54
N PHE A 508 4.50 0.78 6.07
CA PHE A 508 4.47 1.82 7.09
C PHE A 508 5.49 2.90 6.75
N GLN A 509 5.14 4.15 7.02
CA GLN A 509 5.92 5.33 6.68
C GLN A 509 6.37 6.09 7.95
N PRO A 510 7.32 7.02 7.83
CA PRO A 510 7.64 7.95 8.91
C PRO A 510 6.38 8.60 9.50
N ASN A 511 6.39 8.83 10.81
CA ASN A 511 5.29 9.32 11.65
C ASN A 511 4.13 8.35 11.92
N ASP A 512 4.09 7.16 11.31
CA ASP A 512 3.12 6.14 11.69
C ASP A 512 3.38 5.68 13.13
N LYS A 513 2.28 5.38 13.83
CA LYS A 513 2.28 4.98 15.24
C LYS A 513 2.49 3.48 15.36
N CYS A 514 3.43 3.11 16.20
CA CYS A 514 3.76 1.72 16.50
C CYS A 514 3.86 1.51 18.01
N ILE A 515 3.92 0.26 18.42
CA ILE A 515 3.97 -0.16 19.82
C ILE A 515 5.24 -0.96 20.03
N ILE A 516 5.93 -0.67 21.12
CA ILE A 516 7.02 -1.49 21.64
C ILE A 516 6.58 -2.17 22.93
N SER A 517 7.06 -3.39 23.15
CA SER A 517 6.77 -4.15 24.37
C SER A 517 7.98 -4.95 24.84
N GLY A 518 8.23 -4.94 26.15
CA GLY A 518 9.40 -5.60 26.73
C GLY A 518 9.47 -5.50 28.26
N TRP A 519 10.52 -6.14 28.79
CA TRP A 519 10.86 -6.20 30.23
C TRP A 519 12.20 -5.50 30.51
N GLY A 520 12.58 -4.56 29.64
CA GLY A 520 13.78 -3.77 29.77
C GLY A 520 13.75 -2.85 30.98
N ARG A 521 14.83 -2.10 31.13
CA ARG A 521 15.05 -1.23 32.29
C ARG A 521 14.41 0.14 32.09
N GLU A 522 13.96 0.74 33.19
CA GLU A 522 13.52 2.14 33.21
C GLU A 522 14.71 3.12 33.11
N LYS A 523 14.42 4.43 32.96
CA LYS A 523 15.42 5.50 32.76
C LYS A 523 16.53 5.53 33.81
N ASP A 524 16.25 5.06 35.03
CA ASP A 524 17.21 4.97 36.14
C ASP A 524 17.93 3.61 36.24
N ASN A 525 17.91 2.81 35.17
CA ASN A 525 18.52 1.46 35.10
C ASN A 525 17.91 0.44 36.09
N GLN A 526 16.72 0.73 36.63
CA GLN A 526 15.97 -0.17 37.51
C GLN A 526 15.39 -1.33 36.71
N LYS A 527 15.42 -2.53 37.31
CA LYS A 527 14.84 -3.74 36.70
C LYS A 527 13.33 -3.68 36.79
N VAL A 528 12.66 -3.88 35.66
CA VAL A 528 11.20 -4.02 35.61
C VAL A 528 10.86 -5.50 35.48
N TYR A 529 10.05 -6.01 36.42
CA TYR A 529 9.63 -7.41 36.44
C TYR A 529 8.28 -7.64 35.75
N SER A 530 7.54 -6.57 35.43
CA SER A 530 6.26 -6.64 34.72
C SER A 530 6.41 -6.21 33.25
N LEU A 531 5.68 -6.87 32.34
CA LEU A 531 5.68 -6.53 30.92
C LEU A 531 5.15 -5.11 30.75
N ARG A 532 5.98 -4.25 30.15
CA ARG A 532 5.60 -2.89 29.81
C ARG A 532 5.41 -2.75 28.31
N TRP A 533 4.61 -1.76 27.95
CA TRP A 533 4.46 -1.35 26.56
C TRP A 533 4.37 0.17 26.44
N GLY A 534 4.74 0.68 25.28
CA GLY A 534 4.70 2.10 24.95
C GLY A 534 4.35 2.34 23.48
N GLU A 535 3.74 3.49 23.20
CA GLU A 535 3.46 3.96 21.84
C GLU A 535 4.62 4.85 21.39
N VAL A 536 5.15 4.58 20.20
CA VAL A 536 6.25 5.31 19.56
C VAL A 536 5.86 5.67 18.13
N LYS A 537 6.58 6.60 17.52
CA LYS A 537 6.44 6.91 16.09
C LYS A 537 7.65 6.43 15.32
N LEU A 538 7.45 6.05 14.07
CA LEU A 538 8.55 5.82 13.14
C LEU A 538 9.23 7.15 12.79
N ILE A 539 10.55 7.18 12.87
CA ILE A 539 11.33 8.38 12.58
C ILE A 539 12.00 8.21 11.22
N GLY A 540 11.72 9.17 10.33
CA GLY A 540 12.39 9.27 9.02
C GLY A 540 13.78 9.90 9.14
N ASN A 541 14.62 9.69 8.13
CA ASN A 541 15.94 10.30 8.02
C ASN A 541 16.85 10.10 9.26
N CYS A 542 16.90 8.87 9.77
CA CYS A 542 17.64 8.59 11.00
C CYS A 542 19.17 8.79 10.90
N SER A 543 19.70 8.89 9.67
CA SER A 543 21.10 9.26 9.41
C SER A 543 21.49 10.61 10.01
N GLN A 544 20.52 11.50 10.30
CA GLN A 544 20.77 12.76 11.02
C GLN A 544 21.20 12.54 12.47
N PHE A 545 20.64 11.53 13.15
CA PHE A 545 20.97 11.18 14.52
C PHE A 545 22.22 10.28 14.59
N TYR A 546 22.37 9.38 13.63
CA TYR A 546 23.48 8.42 13.59
C TYR A 546 24.21 8.40 12.23
N PRO A 547 25.06 9.41 11.95
CA PRO A 547 25.84 9.46 10.72
C PRO A 547 26.74 8.23 10.56
N ASN A 548 26.79 7.65 9.36
CA ASN A 548 27.63 6.49 8.98
C ASN A 548 27.42 5.20 9.79
N ARG A 549 26.42 5.16 10.67
CA ARG A 549 26.09 3.97 11.48
C ARG A 549 24.67 3.45 11.22
N TYR A 550 23.80 4.31 10.70
CA TYR A 550 22.45 3.93 10.26
C TYR A 550 22.44 3.50 8.79
N TYR A 551 21.85 2.34 8.52
CA TYR A 551 21.67 1.80 7.18
C TYR A 551 20.18 1.77 6.82
N GLU A 552 19.76 2.61 5.87
CA GLU A 552 18.33 2.88 5.53
C GLU A 552 17.54 1.63 5.08
N LYS A 553 18.23 0.65 4.51
CA LYS A 553 17.62 -0.59 4.02
C LYS A 553 17.41 -1.62 5.14
N GLU A 554 18.40 -1.81 6.01
CA GLU A 554 18.42 -2.83 7.05
C GLU A 554 17.82 -2.37 8.38
N MET A 555 17.79 -1.07 8.64
CA MET A 555 17.43 -0.48 9.94
C MET A 555 16.24 0.47 9.84
N GLN A 556 15.58 0.67 10.97
CA GLN A 556 14.48 1.62 11.16
C GLN A 556 14.59 2.25 12.55
N CYS A 557 14.43 3.56 12.65
CA CYS A 557 14.38 4.25 13.93
C CYS A 557 12.94 4.49 14.39
N ALA A 558 12.72 4.41 15.69
CA ALA A 558 11.45 4.74 16.32
C ALA A 558 11.66 5.30 17.72
N GLY A 559 10.79 6.23 18.12
CA GLY A 559 10.83 6.87 19.43
C GLY A 559 9.67 7.84 19.60
N THR A 560 9.55 8.45 20.77
CA THR A 560 8.67 9.61 20.96
C THR A 560 9.44 10.91 20.75
N ASP A 561 8.74 11.96 20.30
CA ASP A 561 9.33 13.28 20.01
C ASP A 561 10.04 13.88 21.25
N ASP A 562 9.60 13.50 22.45
CA ASP A 562 10.15 13.92 23.74
C ASP A 562 11.11 12.90 24.37
N GLY A 563 11.38 11.77 23.72
CA GLY A 563 12.17 10.66 24.25
C GLY A 563 11.62 10.08 25.56
N SER A 564 10.35 10.32 25.91
CA SER A 564 9.74 9.75 27.12
C SER A 564 9.65 8.22 27.07
N ILE A 565 9.45 7.65 25.88
CA ILE A 565 9.30 6.21 25.64
C ILE A 565 10.31 5.77 24.58
N ASP A 566 11.16 4.81 24.96
CA ASP A 566 12.20 4.25 24.10
C ASP A 566 12.51 2.81 24.53
N ALA A 567 13.03 1.98 23.62
CA ALA A 567 13.51 0.66 23.95
C ALA A 567 14.88 0.75 24.62
N CYS A 568 15.09 0.04 25.73
CA CYS A 568 16.33 0.14 26.48
C CYS A 568 17.03 -1.21 26.71
N LYS A 569 18.13 -1.19 27.47
CA LYS A 569 18.87 -2.38 27.87
C LYS A 569 17.92 -3.39 28.52
N GLY A 570 17.84 -4.58 27.92
CA GLY A 570 16.92 -5.65 28.35
C GLY A 570 15.67 -5.80 27.47
N ASP A 571 15.38 -4.85 26.59
CA ASP A 571 14.35 -4.97 25.55
C ASP A 571 14.88 -5.57 24.24
N SER A 572 16.18 -5.82 24.14
CA SER A 572 16.85 -6.45 22.99
C SER A 572 16.07 -7.66 22.48
N GLY A 573 15.90 -7.76 21.16
CA GLY A 573 15.10 -8.81 20.54
C GLY A 573 13.58 -8.65 20.68
N GLY A 574 13.11 -7.69 21.50
CA GLY A 574 11.71 -7.33 21.63
C GLY A 574 11.14 -6.73 20.34
N PRO A 575 9.81 -6.82 20.13
CA PRO A 575 9.21 -6.36 18.90
C PRO A 575 8.81 -4.88 18.90
N LEU A 576 8.97 -4.25 17.73
CA LEU A 576 8.29 -3.04 17.31
C LEU A 576 7.15 -3.45 16.38
N VAL A 577 5.92 -3.39 16.88
CA VAL A 577 4.73 -3.77 16.11
C VAL A 577 3.95 -2.55 15.64
N CYS A 578 3.50 -2.55 14.38
CA CYS A 578 2.68 -1.50 13.81
C CYS A 578 1.33 -2.09 13.39
N LYS A 579 0.28 -1.28 13.41
CA LYS A 579 -1.07 -1.71 13.01
C LYS A 579 -1.49 -1.02 11.74
N ASP A 580 -2.03 -1.78 10.80
CA ASP A 580 -2.63 -1.24 9.59
C ASP A 580 -4.03 -0.64 9.88
N VAL A 581 -4.67 -0.12 8.83
CA VAL A 581 -6.02 0.46 8.91
C VAL A 581 -7.10 -0.56 9.28
N ASN A 582 -6.85 -1.86 9.05
CA ASN A 582 -7.74 -2.97 9.35
C ASN A 582 -7.49 -3.57 10.75
N ASN A 583 -6.67 -2.91 11.58
CA ASN A 583 -6.23 -3.36 12.91
C ASN A 583 -5.40 -4.66 12.91
N VAL A 584 -4.87 -5.07 11.76
CA VAL A 584 -3.92 -6.18 11.65
C VAL A 584 -2.56 -5.73 12.15
N THR A 585 -1.99 -6.50 13.07
CA THR A 585 -0.70 -6.18 13.67
C THR A 585 0.47 -6.86 12.93
N TYR A 586 1.42 -6.05 12.48
CA TYR A 586 2.64 -6.48 11.80
C TYR A 586 3.87 -6.28 12.66
N ILE A 587 4.83 -7.21 12.55
CA ILE A 587 6.18 -7.04 13.14
C ILE A 587 7.03 -6.14 12.22
N TRP A 588 7.13 -4.86 12.55
CA TRP A 588 7.86 -3.91 11.72
C TRP A 588 9.36 -3.91 11.99
N GLY A 589 9.74 -4.03 13.26
CA GLY A 589 11.14 -4.04 13.66
C GLY A 589 11.43 -4.90 14.88
N ILE A 590 12.70 -5.23 15.06
CA ILE A 590 13.21 -5.93 16.24
C ILE A 590 14.21 -5.01 16.92
N VAL A 591 14.08 -4.82 18.23
CA VAL A 591 15.01 -3.99 19.02
C VAL A 591 16.44 -4.51 18.81
N SER A 592 17.30 -3.68 18.21
CA SER A 592 18.67 -4.05 17.86
C SER A 592 19.67 -3.33 18.76
N TRP A 593 19.74 -1.99 18.68
CA TRP A 593 20.69 -1.19 19.47
C TRP A 593 20.19 0.23 19.76
N GLY A 594 20.84 0.89 20.71
CA GLY A 594 20.60 2.28 21.10
C GLY A 594 21.66 2.73 22.10
N GLU A 595 21.99 4.02 22.12
CA GLU A 595 23.10 4.54 22.95
C GLU A 595 22.61 5.11 24.29
N ASN A 596 21.63 6.02 24.24
CA ASN A 596 21.19 6.79 25.40
C ASN A 596 19.66 6.74 25.52
N CYS A 597 19.15 5.60 26.01
CA CYS A 597 17.71 5.36 26.09
C CYS A 597 16.95 6.53 26.72
N GLY A 598 15.83 6.89 26.12
CA GLY A 598 14.91 7.85 26.72
C GLY A 598 15.38 9.31 26.66
N LYS A 599 16.28 9.63 25.72
CA LYS A 599 16.62 11.00 25.32
C LYS A 599 16.04 11.27 23.91
N PRO A 600 15.40 12.44 23.68
CA PRO A 600 14.84 12.79 22.38
C PRO A 600 15.84 12.71 21.21
N GLU A 601 17.11 13.01 21.47
CA GLU A 601 18.18 13.07 20.46
C GLU A 601 18.72 11.68 20.06
N PHE A 602 18.32 10.60 20.74
CA PHE A 602 18.87 9.27 20.54
C PHE A 602 17.74 8.25 20.37
N PRO A 603 17.09 8.18 19.21
CA PRO A 603 16.01 7.21 18.99
C PRO A 603 16.55 5.77 18.99
N GLY A 604 15.74 4.82 19.47
CA GLY A 604 16.06 3.41 19.37
C GLY A 604 16.16 2.94 17.91
N VAL A 605 17.12 2.06 17.63
CA VAL A 605 17.36 1.48 16.30
C VAL A 605 16.91 0.03 16.27
N TYR A 606 16.09 -0.27 15.28
CA TYR A 606 15.45 -1.56 15.09
C TYR A 606 15.91 -2.17 13.76
N THR A 607 16.08 -3.48 13.71
CA THR A 607 16.23 -4.20 12.45
C THR A 607 14.92 -4.14 11.69
N ARG A 608 14.91 -3.63 10.45
CA ARG A 608 13.72 -3.48 9.62
C ARG A 608 13.28 -4.83 9.05
N VAL A 609 12.27 -5.45 9.65
CA VAL A 609 11.88 -6.84 9.34
C VAL A 609 11.42 -7.01 7.89
N ALA A 610 10.78 -5.99 7.30
CA ALA A 610 10.32 -6.03 5.91
C ALA A 610 11.45 -6.30 4.90
N ASN A 611 12.68 -5.89 5.19
CA ASN A 611 13.84 -6.17 4.33
C ASN A 611 14.23 -7.65 4.32
N TYR A 612 13.84 -8.42 5.34
CA TYR A 612 14.20 -9.82 5.52
C TYR A 612 13.03 -10.77 5.24
N PHE A 613 11.94 -10.29 4.64
CA PHE A 613 10.76 -11.11 4.35
C PHE A 613 11.12 -12.37 3.57
N GLU A 614 11.96 -12.25 2.54
CA GLU A 614 12.43 -13.38 1.73
C GLU A 614 13.20 -14.40 2.56
N TRP A 615 14.16 -13.93 3.36
CA TRP A 615 14.95 -14.78 4.25
C TRP A 615 14.08 -15.51 5.28
N ILE A 616 13.12 -14.81 5.90
CA ILE A 616 12.15 -15.43 6.81
C ILE A 616 11.30 -16.47 6.05
N SER A 617 10.81 -16.12 4.87
CA SER A 617 9.96 -16.99 4.06
C SER A 617 10.66 -18.25 3.57
N TYR A 618 11.96 -18.17 3.30
CA TYR A 618 12.79 -19.30 2.88
C TYR A 618 12.89 -20.37 3.98
N HIS A 619 13.04 -19.96 5.24
CA HIS A 619 13.14 -20.89 6.37
C HIS A 619 11.79 -21.33 6.94
N VAL A 620 10.81 -20.43 6.98
CA VAL A 620 9.51 -20.65 7.64
C VAL A 620 8.45 -21.20 6.68
N GLY A 621 8.48 -20.77 5.41
CA GLY A 621 7.43 -20.97 4.42
C GLY A 621 6.43 -19.81 4.38
N ARG A 622 6.19 -19.27 3.18
CA ARG A 622 5.28 -18.13 2.93
C ARG A 622 3.85 -18.30 3.46
N PRO A 623 3.19 -19.47 3.35
CA PRO A 623 1.80 -19.62 3.78
C PRO A 623 1.58 -19.41 5.28
N LEU A 624 2.64 -19.44 6.10
CA LEU A 624 2.54 -19.27 7.55
C LEU A 624 2.70 -17.83 8.02
N ILE A 625 3.23 -16.94 7.17
CA ILE A 625 3.74 -15.62 7.61
C ILE A 625 3.16 -14.43 6.84
N SER A 626 2.52 -14.66 5.69
CA SER A 626 1.92 -13.59 4.88
C SER A 626 0.45 -13.88 4.52
N GLN A 627 -0.37 -12.85 4.60
CA GLN A 627 -1.77 -12.86 4.15
C GLN A 627 -1.88 -12.55 2.65
N HIS A 628 -0.94 -11.79 2.09
CA HIS A 628 -0.97 -11.31 0.71
C HIS A 628 0.23 -11.83 -0.09
N ASN A 629 0.10 -11.83 -1.42
CA ASN A 629 1.16 -12.20 -2.36
C ASN A 629 1.76 -13.61 -2.17
N VAL A 630 0.94 -14.57 -1.71
CA VAL A 630 1.28 -15.98 -1.48
C VAL A 630 1.24 -16.80 -2.76
#